data_AF-A0A1V5R0C7-F1
#
_entry.id   AF-A0A1V5R0C7-F1
#
_cell.length_a   1.000
_cell.length_b   1.000
_cell.length_c   1.000
_cell.angle_alpha   90.00
_cell.angle_beta   90.00
_cell.angle_gamma   90.00
#
_symmetry.space_group_name_H-M   'P 1'
#
loop_
_entity.id
_entity.type
_entity.pdbx_description
1 polymer ?
#
loop_
_entity_poly.entity_id
_entity_poly.type
_entity_poly.pdbx_seq_one_letter_code
_entity_poly.pdbx_strand_id
1 'polypeptide(L)'
;MRRIHLSRWDLVPTLAAVVLLVLWRVWAVDLPDQVPVHWGPRGVNRWEAPAQVVGSGLILAGGVWLLMTLLDHLPSWFGEAGMQRYAGMLLPLRVLAPTGMILLFAFLLAQPRMGGTALGLGIGVLMLANLGGVVLMLLRLPGAEPAASAGAGLPDTGRPEDWKGGLFYVAPSDPRLLVPKLDGLGWTVNLGQPRGRWLFAALLGLPLLMVGILLAL
;
A
#
# COMPACT_ATOMS: atom_id res chain seq x y z
N MET A 1 -14.76 1.62 -19.54
CA MET A 1 -13.85 1.51 -18.39
C MET A 1 -14.68 1.17 -17.16
N ARG A 2 -14.37 0.08 -16.44
CA ARG A 2 -15.03 -0.19 -15.15
C ARG A 2 -14.60 0.88 -14.14
N ARG A 3 -15.57 1.52 -13.48
CA ARG A 3 -15.32 2.62 -12.53
C ARG A 3 -14.65 2.08 -11.27
N ILE A 4 -13.66 2.81 -10.73
CA ILE A 4 -13.13 2.58 -9.38
C ILE A 4 -14.28 2.85 -8.40
N HIS A 5 -14.55 1.90 -7.50
CA HIS A 5 -15.58 2.06 -6.48
C HIS A 5 -14.91 2.24 -5.11
N LEU A 6 -15.11 3.42 -4.50
CA LEU A 6 -14.66 3.66 -3.14
C LEU A 6 -15.67 3.09 -2.14
N SER A 7 -15.15 2.41 -1.13
CA SER A 7 -15.93 1.90 -0.01
C SER A 7 -16.17 3.03 0.99
N ARG A 8 -17.26 2.95 1.76
CA ARG A 8 -17.46 3.83 2.93
C ARG A 8 -16.30 3.75 3.93
N TRP A 9 -15.59 2.63 3.96
CA TRP A 9 -14.41 2.44 4.81
C TRP A 9 -13.21 3.27 4.37
N ASP A 10 -13.16 3.73 3.12
CA ASP A 10 -12.12 4.65 2.64
C ASP A 10 -12.25 6.04 3.30
N LEU A 11 -13.37 6.34 3.96
CA LEU A 11 -13.51 7.55 4.78
C LEU A 11 -12.66 7.49 6.06
N VAL A 12 -12.27 6.31 6.55
CA VAL A 12 -11.49 6.19 7.79
C VAL A 12 -10.12 6.89 7.69
N PRO A 13 -9.26 6.61 6.69
CA PRO A 13 -8.01 7.35 6.54
C PRO A 13 -8.25 8.84 6.24
N THR A 14 -9.34 9.21 5.55
CA THR A 14 -9.70 10.62 5.35
C THR A 14 -10.03 11.33 6.66
N LEU A 15 -10.82 10.71 7.52
CA LEU A 15 -11.15 11.24 8.84
C LEU A 15 -9.89 11.34 9.71
N ALA A 16 -9.03 10.33 9.68
CA ALA A 16 -7.73 10.39 10.38
C ALA A 16 -6.87 11.55 9.87
N ALA A 17 -6.83 11.80 8.56
CA ALA A 17 -6.09 12.91 7.97
C ALA A 17 -6.65 14.27 8.42
N VAL A 18 -7.98 14.41 8.45
CA VAL A 18 -8.64 15.63 8.99
C VAL A 18 -8.28 15.81 10.47
N VAL A 19 -8.32 14.76 11.27
CA VAL A 19 -7.92 14.81 12.68
C VAL A 19 -6.46 15.25 12.81
N LEU A 20 -5.53 14.70 12.01
CA LEU A 20 -4.13 15.13 12.02
C LEU A 20 -3.97 16.62 11.70
N LEU A 21 -4.69 17.12 10.69
CA LEU A 21 -4.69 18.55 10.33
C LEU A 21 -5.23 19.44 11.46
N VAL A 22 -6.32 19.01 12.11
CA VAL A 22 -6.89 19.71 13.27
C VAL A 22 -5.92 19.70 14.44
N LEU A 23 -5.33 18.55 14.77
CA LEU A 23 -4.34 18.43 15.84
C LEU A 23 -3.14 19.33 15.59
N TRP A 24 -2.60 19.34 14.36
CA TRP A 24 -1.54 20.26 13.99
C TRP A 24 -1.98 21.71 14.22
N ARG A 25 -3.16 22.12 13.76
CA ARG A 25 -3.62 23.51 13.90
C ARG A 25 -3.82 23.94 15.35
N VAL A 26 -4.35 23.04 16.18
CA VAL A 26 -4.62 23.28 17.61
C VAL A 26 -3.32 23.28 18.41
N TRP A 27 -2.41 22.35 18.14
CA TRP A 27 -1.13 22.25 18.85
C TRP A 27 -0.07 23.21 18.33
N ALA A 28 -0.25 23.79 17.12
CA ALA A 28 0.73 24.68 16.49
C ALA A 28 1.14 25.88 17.35
N VAL A 29 0.28 26.35 18.26
CA VAL A 29 0.59 27.48 19.15
C VAL A 29 1.67 27.13 20.18
N ASP A 30 1.73 25.86 20.59
CA ASP A 30 2.62 25.38 21.66
C ASP A 30 3.69 24.42 21.14
N LEU A 31 3.72 24.15 19.83
CA LEU A 31 4.75 23.30 19.23
C LEU A 31 6.03 24.13 19.03
N PRO A 32 7.21 23.54 19.27
CA PRO A 32 8.46 24.17 18.87
C PRO A 32 8.51 24.34 17.35
N ASP A 33 9.32 25.30 16.89
CA ASP A 33 9.52 25.58 15.46
C ASP A 33 9.95 24.34 14.66
N GLN A 34 10.63 23.40 15.33
CA GLN A 34 11.05 22.13 14.76
C GLN A 34 10.85 20.97 15.74
N VAL A 35 10.49 19.81 15.18
CA VAL A 35 10.35 18.53 15.88
C VAL A 35 11.37 17.53 15.34
N PRO A 36 11.88 16.62 16.18
CA PRO A 36 12.88 15.65 15.75
C PRO A 36 12.22 14.56 14.90
N VAL A 37 12.89 14.15 13.82
CA VAL A 37 12.35 13.13 12.88
C VAL A 37 13.31 11.98 12.59
N HIS A 38 14.58 12.10 12.99
CA HIS A 38 15.57 11.04 12.84
C HIS A 38 16.52 11.01 14.04
N TRP A 39 16.87 9.78 14.46
CA TRP A 39 17.75 9.50 15.59
C TRP A 39 18.95 8.69 15.12
N GLY A 40 20.14 9.22 15.36
CA GLY A 40 21.39 8.50 15.18
C GLY A 40 21.90 7.90 16.50
N PRO A 41 23.04 7.20 16.47
CA PRO A 41 23.65 6.60 17.66
C PRO A 41 24.00 7.59 18.79
N ARG A 42 24.08 8.89 18.47
CA ARG A 42 24.42 9.97 19.42
C ARG A 42 23.22 10.86 19.79
N GLY A 43 22.00 10.45 19.44
CA GLY A 43 20.78 11.23 19.65
C GLY A 43 20.19 11.79 18.35
N VAL A 44 19.34 12.81 18.46
CA VAL A 44 18.65 13.40 17.30
C VAL A 44 19.68 14.01 16.35
N ASN A 45 19.59 13.66 15.07
CA ASN A 45 20.45 14.22 14.02
C ASN A 45 19.66 14.85 12.85
N ARG A 46 18.32 14.82 12.88
CA ARG A 46 17.46 15.55 11.94
C ARG A 46 16.21 16.10 12.64
N TRP A 47 15.88 17.34 12.29
CA TRP A 47 14.75 18.11 12.79
C TRP A 47 13.97 18.69 11.61
N GLU A 48 12.65 18.78 11.74
CA GLU A 48 11.76 19.28 10.69
C GLU A 48 10.66 20.15 11.28
N ALA A 49 10.15 21.10 10.49
CA ALA A 49 9.00 21.91 10.92
C ALA A 49 7.73 21.03 11.07
N PRO A 50 6.84 21.31 12.04
CA PRO A 50 5.59 20.57 12.20
C PRO A 50 4.75 20.46 10.91
N ALA A 51 4.73 21.53 10.10
CA ALA A 51 4.05 21.55 8.81
C ALA A 51 4.61 20.50 7.83
N GLN A 52 5.94 20.36 7.80
CA GLN A 52 6.63 19.37 6.98
C GLN A 52 6.29 17.95 7.42
N VAL A 53 6.30 17.69 8.75
CA VAL A 53 5.92 16.38 9.31
C VAL A 53 4.50 16.00 8.90
N VAL A 54 3.53 16.92 9.05
CA VAL A 54 2.14 16.70 8.63
C VAL A 54 2.06 16.45 7.12
N GLY A 55 2.71 17.29 6.32
CA GLY A 55 2.73 17.16 4.86
C GLY A 55 3.27 15.81 4.39
N SER A 56 4.43 15.40 4.91
CA SER A 56 5.03 14.10 4.59
C SER A 56 4.12 12.93 4.98
N GLY A 57 3.47 13.01 6.14
CA GLY A 57 2.52 11.99 6.61
C GLY A 57 1.31 11.83 5.69
N LEU A 58 0.74 12.96 5.24
CA LEU A 58 -0.39 12.95 4.32
C LEU A 58 -0.02 12.46 2.92
N ILE A 59 1.17 12.84 2.41
CA ILE A 59 1.66 12.38 1.10
C ILE A 59 1.89 10.86 1.13
N LEU A 60 2.58 10.36 2.15
CA LEU A 60 2.86 8.93 2.31
C LEU A 60 1.58 8.11 2.46
N ALA A 61 0.72 8.49 3.41
CA ALA A 61 -0.52 7.78 3.65
C ALA A 61 -1.47 7.85 2.45
N GLY A 62 -1.61 9.03 1.83
CA GLY A 62 -2.44 9.22 0.64
C GLY A 62 -1.97 8.41 -0.55
N GLY A 63 -0.66 8.36 -0.80
CA GLY A 63 -0.11 7.56 -1.88
C GLY A 63 -0.15 6.06 -1.63
N VAL A 64 0.02 5.59 -0.38
CA VAL A 64 -0.21 4.18 -0.01
C VAL A 64 -1.68 3.80 -0.19
N TRP A 65 -2.61 4.67 0.25
CA TRP A 65 -4.04 4.47 0.02
C TRP A 65 -4.37 4.38 -1.48
N LEU A 66 -3.81 5.29 -2.29
CA LEU A 66 -3.99 5.28 -3.74
C LEU A 66 -3.44 4.00 -4.36
N LEU A 67 -2.20 3.62 -4.02
CA LEU A 67 -1.57 2.39 -4.51
C LEU A 67 -2.42 1.16 -4.21
N MET A 68 -2.88 1.02 -2.95
CA MET A 68 -3.74 -0.10 -2.56
C MET A 68 -5.10 -0.06 -3.25
N THR A 69 -5.67 1.13 -3.51
CA THR A 69 -6.90 1.28 -4.30
C THR A 69 -6.71 0.77 -5.72
N LEU A 70 -5.60 1.16 -6.37
CA LEU A 70 -5.29 0.74 -7.74
C LEU A 70 -5.05 -0.77 -7.81
N LEU A 71 -4.31 -1.34 -6.85
CA LEU A 71 -4.05 -2.78 -6.77
C LEU A 71 -5.35 -3.60 -6.55
N ASP A 72 -6.24 -3.14 -5.66
CA ASP A 72 -7.51 -3.82 -5.38
C ASP A 72 -8.45 -3.85 -6.59
N HIS A 73 -8.35 -2.84 -7.48
CA HIS A 73 -9.16 -2.73 -8.70
C HIS A 73 -8.48 -3.26 -9.96
N LEU A 74 -7.18 -3.55 -9.89
CA LEU A 74 -6.39 -4.10 -11.00
C LEU A 74 -7.06 -5.30 -11.68
N PRO A 75 -7.62 -6.29 -10.94
CA PRO A 75 -8.32 -7.44 -11.55
C PRO A 75 -9.48 -7.04 -12.48
N SER A 76 -10.20 -5.97 -12.12
CA SER A 76 -11.38 -5.53 -12.85
C SER A 76 -11.05 -4.88 -14.21
N TRP A 77 -9.83 -4.38 -14.38
CA TRP A 77 -9.38 -3.74 -15.62
C TRP A 77 -8.86 -4.73 -16.66
N PHE A 78 -8.35 -5.88 -16.21
CA PHE A 78 -7.76 -6.88 -17.09
C PHE A 78 -8.64 -8.12 -17.30
N GLY A 79 -9.75 -8.26 -16.57
CA GLY A 79 -10.87 -9.13 -16.96
C GLY A 79 -10.68 -10.62 -16.67
N GLU A 80 -9.68 -11.01 -15.88
CA GLU A 80 -9.45 -12.41 -15.54
C GLU A 80 -10.48 -12.89 -14.51
N ALA A 81 -11.40 -13.79 -14.91
CA ALA A 81 -12.47 -14.31 -14.05
C ALA A 81 -11.92 -14.93 -12.74
N GLY A 82 -10.77 -15.60 -12.82
CA GLY A 82 -10.07 -16.16 -11.67
C GLY A 82 -9.55 -15.10 -10.69
N MET A 83 -9.41 -13.84 -11.11
CA MET A 83 -8.87 -12.74 -10.33
C MET A 83 -9.96 -11.93 -9.63
N GLN A 84 -11.18 -11.95 -10.16
CA GLN A 84 -12.34 -11.30 -9.55
C GLN A 84 -12.67 -11.86 -8.17
N ARG A 85 -12.32 -13.13 -7.89
CA ARG A 85 -12.47 -13.74 -6.55
C ARG A 85 -11.61 -13.08 -5.47
N TYR A 86 -10.57 -12.33 -5.85
CA TYR A 86 -9.71 -11.58 -4.91
C TYR A 86 -10.02 -10.08 -4.89
N ALA A 87 -11.04 -9.62 -5.60
CA ALA A 87 -11.46 -8.23 -5.58
C ALA A 87 -11.94 -7.83 -4.17
N GLY A 88 -11.49 -6.69 -3.65
CA GLY A 88 -11.83 -6.22 -2.30
C GLY A 88 -11.06 -6.92 -1.18
N MET A 89 -10.17 -7.87 -1.51
CA MET A 89 -9.32 -8.54 -0.53
C MET A 89 -8.35 -7.55 0.13
N LEU A 90 -7.85 -6.57 -0.63
CA LEU A 90 -6.91 -5.57 -0.12
C LEU A 90 -7.60 -4.46 0.67
N LEU A 91 -8.94 -4.42 0.73
CA LEU A 91 -9.69 -3.37 1.42
C LEU A 91 -9.22 -3.13 2.87
N PRO A 92 -8.99 -4.15 3.73
CA PRO A 92 -8.54 -3.90 5.10
C PRO A 92 -7.17 -3.23 5.15
N LEU A 93 -6.23 -3.66 4.30
CA LEU A 93 -4.88 -3.07 4.24
C LEU A 93 -4.92 -1.66 3.63
N ARG A 94 -5.77 -1.45 2.61
CA ARG A 94 -6.06 -0.14 1.99
C ARG A 94 -6.57 0.88 3.01
N VAL A 95 -7.26 0.43 4.05
CA VAL A 95 -7.83 1.30 5.08
C VAL A 95 -6.88 1.46 6.27
N LEU A 96 -6.40 0.35 6.81
CA LEU A 96 -5.66 0.35 8.08
C LEU A 96 -4.20 0.78 7.94
N ALA A 97 -3.51 0.44 6.84
CA ALA A 97 -2.13 0.86 6.63
C ALA A 97 -1.97 2.40 6.56
N PRO A 98 -2.71 3.13 5.71
CA PRO A 98 -2.61 4.60 5.67
C PRO A 98 -3.14 5.25 6.95
N THR A 99 -4.16 4.67 7.61
CA THR A 99 -4.62 5.15 8.92
C THR A 99 -3.52 5.03 9.97
N GLY A 100 -2.86 3.88 10.06
CA GLY A 100 -1.73 3.66 10.96
C GLY A 100 -0.57 4.61 10.69
N MET A 101 -0.29 4.91 9.41
CA MET A 101 0.70 5.93 9.04
C MET A 101 0.29 7.31 9.55
N ILE A 102 -0.93 7.76 9.28
CA ILE A 102 -1.42 9.08 9.76
C ILE A 102 -1.31 9.19 11.28
N LEU A 103 -1.67 8.12 12.01
CA LEU A 103 -1.55 8.09 13.46
C LEU A 103 -0.09 8.13 13.92
N LEU A 104 0.84 7.43 13.27
CA LEU A 104 2.28 7.57 13.53
C LEU A 104 2.73 9.03 13.42
N PHE A 105 2.30 9.74 12.37
CA PHE A 105 2.65 11.15 12.19
C PHE A 105 1.99 12.08 13.23
N ALA A 106 0.78 11.75 13.71
CA ALA A 106 0.18 12.43 14.85
C ALA A 106 1.01 12.23 16.13
N PHE A 107 1.55 11.04 16.35
CA PHE A 107 2.46 10.77 17.47
C PHE A 107 3.81 11.48 17.32
N LEU A 108 4.35 11.61 16.10
CA LEU A 108 5.55 12.45 15.87
C LEU A 108 5.31 13.91 16.30
N LEU A 109 4.13 14.47 16.03
CA LEU A 109 3.78 15.80 16.52
C LEU A 109 3.61 15.87 18.05
N ALA A 110 3.23 14.77 18.70
CA ALA A 110 3.05 14.72 20.16
C ALA A 110 4.40 14.62 20.92
N GLN A 111 5.50 14.38 20.21
CA GLN A 111 6.79 14.09 20.83
C GLN A 111 7.34 15.18 21.76
N PRO A 112 7.20 16.50 21.48
CA PRO A 112 7.65 17.54 22.40
C PRO A 112 7.02 17.45 23.80
N ARG A 113 5.84 16.81 23.92
CA ARG A 113 5.11 16.64 25.19
C ARG A 113 5.38 15.30 25.86
N MET A 114 5.64 14.26 25.06
CA MET A 114 5.69 12.86 25.53
C MET A 114 7.08 12.22 25.42
N GLY A 115 8.05 12.92 24.83
CA GLY A 115 9.37 12.37 24.54
C GLY A 115 9.33 11.15 23.62
N GLY A 116 10.32 10.27 23.74
CA GLY A 116 10.44 9.06 22.91
C GLY A 116 9.28 8.07 23.04
N THR A 117 8.49 8.15 24.11
CA THR A 117 7.29 7.33 24.30
C THR A 117 6.27 7.53 23.17
N ALA A 118 6.12 8.76 22.66
CA ALA A 118 5.21 9.00 21.54
C ALA A 118 5.62 8.24 20.28
N LEU A 119 6.92 8.22 19.94
CA LEU A 119 7.42 7.46 18.80
C LEU A 119 7.15 5.95 18.96
N GLY A 120 7.41 5.40 20.15
CA GLY A 120 7.12 4.00 20.47
C GLY A 120 5.65 3.65 20.30
N LEU A 121 4.74 4.49 20.81
CA LEU A 121 3.30 4.31 20.64
C LEU A 121 2.86 4.43 19.18
N GLY A 122 3.40 5.41 18.44
CA GLY A 122 3.10 5.60 17.02
C GLY A 122 3.53 4.40 16.17
N ILE A 123 4.73 3.86 16.41
CA ILE A 123 5.20 2.64 15.75
C ILE A 123 4.32 1.45 16.14
N GLY A 124 3.98 1.30 17.43
CA GLY A 124 3.08 0.24 17.90
C GLY A 124 1.72 0.27 17.22
N VAL A 125 1.10 1.45 17.11
CA VAL A 125 -0.17 1.66 16.42
C VAL A 125 -0.06 1.34 14.92
N LEU A 126 1.02 1.79 14.25
CA LEU A 126 1.27 1.44 12.86
C LEU A 126 1.39 -0.09 12.67
N MET A 127 2.17 -0.76 13.52
CA MET A 127 2.37 -2.21 13.44
C MET A 127 1.07 -2.97 13.68
N LEU A 128 0.30 -2.60 14.70
CA LEU A 128 -1.00 -3.22 14.99
C LEU A 128 -2.01 -2.99 13.86
N ALA A 129 -2.05 -1.79 13.27
CA ALA A 129 -2.93 -1.49 12.14
C ALA A 129 -2.55 -2.33 10.90
N ASN A 130 -1.26 -2.47 10.58
CA ASN A 130 -0.81 -3.30 9.47
C ASN A 130 -1.04 -4.79 9.74
N LEU A 131 -0.72 -5.28 10.94
CA LEU A 131 -0.98 -6.67 11.33
C LEU A 131 -2.48 -6.99 11.27
N GLY A 132 -3.33 -6.13 11.84
CA GLY A 132 -4.78 -6.27 11.76
C GLY A 132 -5.27 -6.23 10.31
N GLY A 133 -4.72 -5.36 9.48
CA GLY A 133 -4.99 -5.31 8.04
C GLY A 133 -4.64 -6.60 7.32
N VAL A 134 -3.46 -7.18 7.60
CA VAL A 134 -3.03 -8.47 7.05
C VAL A 134 -3.93 -9.60 7.55
N VAL A 135 -4.21 -9.68 8.85
CA VAL A 135 -5.10 -10.72 9.40
C VAL A 135 -6.48 -10.65 8.76
N LEU A 136 -7.09 -9.47 8.70
CA LEU A 136 -8.41 -9.28 8.07
C LEU A 136 -8.38 -9.56 6.55
N MET A 137 -7.27 -9.27 5.87
CA MET A 137 -7.05 -9.63 4.47
C MET A 137 -6.98 -11.16 4.31
N LEU A 138 -6.23 -11.86 5.17
CA LEU A 138 -6.09 -13.31 5.12
C LEU A 138 -7.41 -14.02 5.43
N LEU A 139 -8.20 -13.50 6.38
CA LEU A 139 -9.54 -13.99 6.68
C LEU A 139 -10.55 -13.78 5.52
N ARG A 140 -10.20 -12.95 4.53
CA ARG A 140 -10.96 -12.72 3.29
C ARG A 140 -10.46 -13.56 2.12
N LEU A 141 -9.38 -14.33 2.28
CA LEU A 141 -8.92 -15.21 1.22
C LEU A 141 -10.04 -16.22 0.88
N PRO A 142 -10.43 -16.34 -0.39
CA PRO A 142 -11.27 -17.44 -0.82
C PRO A 142 -10.61 -18.76 -0.40
N GLY A 143 -11.39 -19.68 0.17
CA GLY A 143 -10.90 -21.01 0.50
C GLY A 143 -10.27 -21.68 -0.73
N ALA A 144 -9.25 -22.51 -0.51
CA ALA A 144 -8.69 -23.36 -1.54
C ALA A 144 -9.71 -24.45 -1.88
N GLU A 145 -10.70 -24.13 -2.72
CA GLU A 145 -11.42 -25.16 -3.46
C GLU A 145 -10.37 -26.03 -4.16
N PRO A 146 -10.32 -27.35 -3.91
CA PRO A 146 -9.41 -28.22 -4.63
C PRO A 146 -9.66 -28.00 -6.12
N ALA A 147 -8.62 -27.77 -6.92
CA ALA A 147 -8.76 -27.61 -8.38
C ALA A 147 -9.54 -28.77 -9.05
N ALA A 148 -9.68 -29.90 -8.36
CA ALA A 148 -10.48 -31.06 -8.74
C ALA A 148 -12.02 -30.86 -8.66
N SER A 149 -12.57 -29.98 -7.81
CA SER A 149 -14.03 -29.82 -7.63
C SER A 149 -14.70 -28.92 -8.68
N ALA A 150 -13.92 -28.12 -9.44
CA ALA A 150 -14.46 -27.16 -10.38
C ALA A 150 -14.56 -27.65 -11.84
N GLY A 151 -14.06 -28.85 -12.18
CA GLY A 151 -14.02 -29.34 -13.57
C GLY A 151 -13.20 -28.45 -14.54
N ALA A 152 -12.59 -27.38 -14.03
CA ALA A 152 -11.69 -26.50 -14.75
C ALA A 152 -10.28 -27.05 -14.59
N GLY A 153 -9.59 -27.31 -15.70
CA GLY A 153 -8.17 -27.65 -15.68
C GLY A 153 -7.35 -26.63 -14.89
N LEU A 154 -6.16 -27.04 -14.46
CA LEU A 154 -5.18 -26.14 -13.82
C LEU A 154 -5.11 -24.82 -14.61
N PRO A 155 -5.07 -23.65 -13.92
CA PRO A 155 -4.91 -22.37 -14.61
C PRO A 155 -3.72 -22.43 -15.56
N ASP A 156 -3.89 -22.01 -16.81
CA ASP A 156 -2.79 -21.96 -17.77
C ASP A 156 -1.74 -20.93 -17.31
N THR A 157 -0.65 -21.41 -16.73
CA THR A 157 0.49 -20.61 -16.24
C THR A 157 1.47 -20.22 -17.36
N GLY A 158 1.14 -20.51 -18.63
CA GLY A 158 2.03 -20.29 -19.76
C GLY A 158 3.16 -21.32 -19.85
N ARG A 159 4.05 -21.14 -20.83
CA ARG A 159 5.14 -22.08 -21.12
C ARG A 159 6.28 -21.92 -20.11
N PRO A 160 6.94 -23.00 -19.67
CA PRO A 160 8.08 -22.93 -18.76
C PRO A 160 9.22 -22.03 -19.26
N GLU A 161 9.48 -21.98 -20.57
CA GLU A 161 10.54 -21.17 -21.19
C GLU A 161 10.34 -19.65 -21.06
N ASP A 162 9.09 -19.20 -20.89
CA ASP A 162 8.73 -17.79 -20.73
C ASP A 162 9.00 -17.28 -19.30
N TRP A 163 9.18 -18.20 -18.34
CA TRP A 163 9.49 -17.88 -16.94
C TRP A 163 11.00 -17.67 -16.75
N LYS A 164 11.39 -16.42 -16.47
CA LYS A 164 12.77 -16.04 -16.18
C LYS A 164 13.03 -16.12 -14.69
N GLY A 165 13.84 -17.10 -14.28
CA GLY A 165 14.18 -17.36 -12.88
C GLY A 165 12.98 -17.75 -12.01
N GLY A 166 11.89 -18.24 -12.60
CA GLY A 166 10.65 -18.57 -11.90
C GLY A 166 9.87 -17.39 -11.35
N LEU A 167 10.31 -16.15 -11.60
CA LEU A 167 9.74 -14.93 -11.02
C LEU A 167 9.08 -14.01 -12.06
N PHE A 168 9.76 -13.80 -13.18
CA PHE A 168 9.30 -12.88 -14.23
C PHE A 168 8.75 -13.67 -15.41
N TYR A 169 7.57 -13.31 -15.89
CA TYR A 169 6.97 -13.89 -17.08
C TYR A 169 7.20 -12.97 -18.29
N VAL A 170 7.80 -13.50 -19.36
CA VAL A 170 8.16 -12.74 -20.56
C VAL A 170 7.77 -13.52 -21.81
N ALA A 171 6.55 -13.29 -22.30
CA ALA A 171 6.04 -13.91 -23.52
C ALA A 171 5.43 -12.87 -24.47
N PRO A 172 6.17 -12.40 -25.49
CA PRO A 172 5.66 -11.44 -26.47
C PRO A 172 4.51 -12.00 -27.33
N SER A 173 4.46 -13.32 -27.51
CA SER A 173 3.42 -14.03 -28.26
C SER A 173 2.13 -14.23 -27.45
N ASP A 174 2.20 -14.18 -26.12
CA ASP A 174 1.03 -14.28 -25.24
C ASP A 174 0.38 -12.90 -25.08
N PRO A 175 -0.89 -12.70 -25.53
CA PRO A 175 -1.61 -11.43 -25.43
C PRO A 175 -2.13 -11.14 -24.01
N ARG A 176 -1.99 -12.04 -23.03
CA ARG A 176 -2.37 -11.78 -21.63
C ARG A 176 -1.42 -10.81 -20.94
N LEU A 177 -1.98 -9.81 -20.25
CA LEU A 177 -1.22 -8.84 -19.47
C LEU A 177 -0.88 -9.33 -18.06
N LEU A 178 -1.74 -10.17 -17.50
CA LEU A 178 -1.54 -10.82 -16.22
C LEU A 178 -1.58 -12.33 -16.45
N VAL A 179 -0.68 -13.06 -15.82
CA VAL A 179 -0.55 -14.51 -15.99
C VAL A 179 -0.53 -15.16 -14.61
N PRO A 180 -1.29 -16.25 -14.38
CA PRO A 180 -1.26 -16.98 -13.12
C PRO A 180 0.17 -17.40 -12.74
N LYS A 181 0.52 -17.28 -11.45
CA LYS A 181 1.82 -17.75 -10.96
C LYS A 181 1.90 -19.28 -10.91
N LEU A 182 3.13 -19.80 -10.97
CA LEU A 182 3.43 -21.24 -10.93
C LEU A 182 2.94 -21.95 -9.65
N ASP A 183 2.89 -21.22 -8.53
CA ASP A 183 2.40 -21.71 -7.24
C ASP A 183 0.86 -21.65 -7.10
N GLY A 184 0.17 -21.15 -8.13
CA GLY A 184 -1.29 -20.96 -8.13
C GLY A 184 -1.77 -19.81 -7.25
N LEU A 185 -0.87 -19.08 -6.58
CA LEU A 185 -1.20 -18.00 -5.66
C LEU A 185 -0.97 -16.64 -6.32
N GLY A 186 -1.97 -16.22 -7.07
CA GLY A 186 -2.03 -14.89 -7.65
C GLY A 186 -1.50 -14.85 -9.08
N TRP A 187 -1.09 -13.66 -9.51
CA TRP A 187 -0.69 -13.36 -10.88
C TRP A 187 0.60 -12.57 -10.92
N THR A 188 1.25 -12.61 -12.07
CA THR A 188 2.37 -11.75 -12.43
C THR A 188 2.04 -10.96 -13.70
N VAL A 189 2.83 -9.93 -14.00
CA VAL A 189 2.68 -9.12 -15.22
C VAL A 189 3.49 -9.75 -16.35
N ASN A 190 2.90 -9.86 -17.54
CA ASN A 190 3.63 -10.27 -18.74
C ASN A 190 4.49 -9.12 -19.28
N LEU A 191 5.79 -9.19 -19.06
CA LEU A 191 6.76 -8.19 -19.52
C LEU A 191 7.12 -8.34 -21.01
N GLY A 192 6.60 -9.37 -21.68
CA GLY A 192 6.71 -9.55 -23.13
C GLY A 192 5.95 -8.48 -23.93
N GLN A 193 4.95 -7.85 -23.32
CA GLN A 193 4.10 -6.86 -23.98
C GLN A 193 4.43 -5.41 -23.57
N PRO A 194 4.31 -4.43 -24.49
CA PRO A 194 4.46 -3.01 -24.16
C PRO A 194 3.53 -2.55 -23.03
N ARG A 195 2.26 -2.96 -23.08
CA ARG A 195 1.26 -2.63 -22.05
C ARG A 195 1.63 -3.20 -20.68
N GLY A 196 2.15 -4.43 -20.63
CA GLY A 196 2.60 -5.06 -19.40
C GLY A 196 3.83 -4.35 -18.81
N ARG A 197 4.78 -3.94 -19.66
CA ARG A 197 5.93 -3.13 -19.21
C ARG A 197 5.49 -1.78 -18.62
N TRP A 198 4.55 -1.09 -19.26
CA TRP A 198 4.00 0.16 -18.71
C TRP A 198 3.27 -0.05 -17.38
N LEU A 199 2.50 -1.12 -17.26
CA LEU A 199 1.85 -1.48 -15.99
C LEU A 199 2.89 -1.74 -14.90
N PHE A 200 3.90 -2.54 -15.18
CA PHE A 200 4.98 -2.84 -14.24
C PHE A 200 5.76 -1.58 -13.84
N ALA A 201 6.06 -0.72 -14.80
CA ALA A 201 6.71 0.57 -14.57
C ALA A 201 5.83 1.50 -13.70
N ALA A 202 4.51 1.50 -13.87
CA ALA A 202 3.62 2.28 -13.01
C ALA A 202 3.56 1.73 -11.58
N LEU A 203 3.48 0.40 -11.42
CA LEU A 203 3.43 -0.27 -10.12
C LEU A 203 4.68 -0.02 -9.27
N LEU A 204 5.86 0.02 -9.90
CA LEU A 204 7.13 0.34 -9.23
C LEU A 204 7.41 1.85 -9.17
N GLY A 205 7.09 2.55 -10.25
CA GLY A 205 7.41 3.97 -10.43
C GLY A 205 6.63 4.88 -9.50
N LEU A 206 5.37 4.55 -9.18
CA LEU A 206 4.57 5.38 -8.27
C LEU A 206 5.15 5.42 -6.84
N PRO A 207 5.48 4.28 -6.18
CA PRO A 207 6.20 4.30 -4.90
C PRO A 207 7.54 5.04 -4.97
N LEU A 208 8.34 4.82 -6.02
CA LEU A 208 9.64 5.46 -6.17
C LEU A 208 9.52 6.97 -6.37
N LEU A 209 8.53 7.42 -7.13
CA LEU A 209 8.22 8.83 -7.31
C LEU A 209 7.86 9.49 -5.99
N MET A 210 7.04 8.83 -5.16
CA MET A 210 6.71 9.34 -3.83
C MET A 210 7.96 9.50 -2.95
N VAL A 211 8.84 8.51 -2.94
CA VAL A 211 10.12 8.61 -2.21
C VAL A 211 10.96 9.76 -2.76
N GLY A 212 11.05 9.92 -4.08
CA GLY A 212 11.77 11.02 -4.72
C GLY A 212 11.21 12.40 -4.34
N ILE A 213 9.89 12.56 -4.32
CA ILE A 213 9.22 13.79 -3.87
C ILE A 213 9.60 14.08 -2.42
N LEU A 214 9.53 13.08 -1.54
CA LEU A 214 9.86 13.26 -0.12
C LEU A 214 11.32 13.60 0.14
N LEU A 215 12.24 13.16 -0.72
CA LEU A 215 13.66 13.51 -0.63
C LEU A 215 13.96 14.91 -1.19
N ALA A 216 13.07 15.46 -2.01
CA ALA A 216 13.20 16.79 -2.60
C ALA A 216 12.51 17.89 -1.77
N LEU A 217 11.69 17.51 -0.80
CA LEU A 217 11.01 18.38 0.16
C LEU A 217 11.86 18.57 1.42
#